data_AF-A0AA42TCF5-F1
#
_entry.id   AF-A0AA42TCF5-F1
#
_cell.length_a   1.000
_cell.length_b   1.000
_cell.length_c   1.000
_cell.angle_alpha   90.00
_cell.angle_beta   90.00
_cell.angle_gamma   90.00
#
_symmetry.space_group_name_H-M   'P 1'
#
loop_
_entity.id
_entity.type
_entity.pdbx_description
1 polymer ?
#
loop_
_entity_poly.entity_id
_entity_poly.type
_entity_poly.pdbx_seq_one_letter_code
_entity_poly.pdbx_strand_id
1 'polypeptide(L)' 'MTDTIDEAQELEARHLQHALVQHATRARTVAPLTPIGECHNPDCSEDFDNDPARLFCGPACAERYEAIHQHRNA' A
#
# COMPACT_ATOMS: atom_id res chain seq x y z
N MET A 1 13.50 8.11 -38.70
CA MET A 1 13.86 9.43 -38.18
C MET A 1 12.95 9.64 -37.00
N THR A 2 13.48 9.40 -35.80
CA THR A 2 12.76 9.52 -34.54
C THR A 2 12.56 11.00 -34.26
N ASP A 3 11.31 11.40 -34.04
CA ASP A 3 10.92 12.74 -33.64
C ASP A 3 11.18 12.91 -32.13
N THR A 4 11.40 14.14 -31.67
CA THR A 4 11.32 14.52 -30.25
C THR A 4 10.11 13.95 -29.49
N ILE A 5 8.98 13.76 -30.17
CA ILE A 5 7.75 13.15 -29.64
C ILE A 5 7.97 11.65 -29.40
N ASP A 6 8.63 10.95 -30.31
CA ASP A 6 8.94 9.52 -30.17
C ASP A 6 9.88 9.28 -28.98
N GLU A 7 10.88 10.16 -28.79
CA GLU A 7 11.81 10.11 -27.65
C GLU A 7 11.10 10.37 -26.32
N ALA A 8 10.16 11.32 -26.28
CA ALA A 8 9.37 11.63 -25.10
C ALA A 8 8.47 10.45 -24.69
N GLN A 9 7.81 9.81 -25.66
CA GLN A 9 6.97 8.64 -25.43
C GLN A 9 7.78 7.45 -24.89
N GLU A 10 8.99 7.25 -25.41
CA GLU A 10 9.88 6.20 -24.91
C GLU A 10 10.30 6.45 -23.46
N LEU A 11 10.58 7.70 -23.10
CA LEU A 11 10.90 8.08 -21.73
C LEU A 11 9.71 7.86 -20.78
N GLU A 12 8.51 8.27 -21.18
CA GLU A 12 7.29 8.05 -20.40
C GLU A 12 7.02 6.55 -20.17
N ALA A 13 7.20 5.72 -21.20
CA ALA A 13 7.04 4.27 -21.08
C ALA A 13 8.03 3.67 -20.07
N ARG A 14 9.29 4.14 -20.07
CA ARG A 14 10.29 3.72 -19.07
C ARG A 14 9.91 4.17 -17.66
N HIS A 15 9.48 5.41 -17.49
CA HIS A 15 9.04 5.91 -16.18
C HIS A 15 7.85 5.13 -15.63
N LEU A 16 6.86 4.84 -16.48
CA LEU A 16 5.70 4.03 -16.11
C LEU A 16 6.14 2.62 -15.70
N GLN A 17 7.01 1.97 -16.49
CA GLN A 17 7.51 0.64 -16.16
C GLN A 17 8.26 0.63 -14.82
N HIS A 18 9.10 1.63 -14.56
CA HIS A 18 9.82 1.75 -13.29
C HIS A 18 8.86 1.92 -12.11
N ALA A 19 7.86 2.80 -12.23
CA ALA A 19 6.86 3.00 -11.20
C ALA A 19 6.08 1.71 -10.90
N LEU A 20 5.64 0.99 -11.93
CA LEU A 20 4.93 -0.28 -11.77
C LEU A 20 5.80 -1.33 -11.05
N VAL A 21 7.08 -1.43 -11.39
CA VAL A 21 8.02 -2.35 -10.73
C VAL A 21 8.22 -1.98 -9.26
N GLN A 22 8.34 -0.69 -8.94
CA GLN A 22 8.46 -0.22 -7.56
C GLN A 22 7.19 -0.54 -6.75
N HIS A 23 6.00 -0.30 -7.30
CA HIS A 23 4.74 -0.65 -6.67
C HIS A 23 4.60 -2.16 -6.45
N ALA A 24 4.94 -2.97 -7.45
CA ALA A 24 4.92 -4.43 -7.34
C ALA A 24 5.91 -4.95 -6.28
N THR A 25 7.09 -4.32 -6.18
CA THR A 25 8.10 -4.68 -5.17
C THR A 25 7.60 -4.34 -3.78
N ARG A 26 7.07 -3.13 -3.57
CA ARG A 26 6.49 -2.70 -2.28
C ARG A 26 5.37 -3.64 -1.84
N ALA A 27 4.47 -4.02 -2.75
CA ALA A 27 3.38 -4.95 -2.46
C ALA A 27 3.89 -6.35 -2.02
N ARG A 28 5.02 -6.82 -2.57
CA ARG A 28 5.62 -8.11 -2.21
C ARG A 28 6.39 -8.07 -0.89
N THR A 29 6.95 -6.92 -0.50
CA THR A 29 7.77 -6.78 0.72
C THR A 29 6.96 -6.49 1.97
N VAL A 30 5.70 -6.07 1.83
CA VAL A 30 4.81 -5.83 2.98
C VAL A 30 4.35 -7.18 3.53
N ALA A 31 4.69 -7.45 4.79
CA ALA A 31 4.19 -8.63 5.48
C ALA A 31 2.64 -8.60 5.50
N PRO A 32 1.97 -9.69 5.12
CA PRO A 32 0.52 -9.74 5.15
C PRO A 32 0.04 -9.60 6.60
N LEU A 33 -0.94 -8.73 6.81
CA LEU A 33 -1.58 -8.57 8.11
C LEU A 33 -2.47 -9.77 8.38
N THR A 34 -2.32 -10.37 9.57
CA THR A 34 -3.20 -11.43 10.03
C THR A 34 -4.39 -10.81 10.78
N PRO A 35 -5.63 -11.21 10.47
CA PRO A 35 -6.78 -10.78 11.26
C PRO A 35 -6.67 -11.35 12.68
N ILE A 36 -6.82 -10.48 13.68
CA ILE A 36 -6.69 -10.82 15.10
C ILE A 36 -8.03 -10.80 15.84
N GLY A 37 -9.13 -10.53 15.13
CA GLY A 37 -10.47 -10.38 15.72
C GLY A 37 -10.76 -8.98 16.26
N GLU A 38 -9.80 -8.06 16.20
CA GLU A 38 -9.93 -6.65 16.60
C GLU A 38 -9.26 -5.72 15.56
N CYS A 39 -9.53 -4.43 15.66
CA CYS A 39 -8.94 -3.40 14.81
C CYS A 39 -7.42 -3.30 15.00
N HIS A 40 -6.67 -3.29 13.90
CA HIS A 40 -5.20 -3.18 13.93
C HIS A 40 -4.67 -1.79 14.32
N ASN A 41 -5.54 -0.75 14.33
CA ASN A 41 -5.11 0.59 14.72
C ASN A 41 -4.80 0.63 16.23
N PRO A 42 -3.58 0.97 16.67
CA PRO A 42 -3.23 0.97 18.10
C PRO A 42 -4.05 1.95 18.96
N ASP A 43 -4.69 2.95 18.32
CA ASP A 43 -5.58 3.89 18.99
C ASP A 43 -7.06 3.42 19.00
N CYS A 44 -7.36 2.24 18.46
CA CYS A 44 -8.72 1.70 18.32
C CYS A 44 -8.74 0.20 18.65
N SER A 45 -9.49 -0.16 19.69
CA SER A 45 -9.65 -1.55 20.16
C SER A 45 -11.05 -2.08 19.88
N GLU A 46 -11.58 -1.81 18.67
CA GLU A 46 -12.91 -2.30 18.30
C GLU A 46 -12.83 -3.79 17.94
N ASP A 47 -13.63 -4.60 18.64
CA ASP A 47 -13.78 -6.03 18.38
C ASP A 47 -14.64 -6.30 17.14
N PHE A 48 -14.19 -7.25 16.31
CA PHE A 48 -14.91 -7.77 15.16
C PHE A 48 -15.53 -9.12 15.52
N ASP A 49 -16.54 -9.08 16.40
CA ASP A 49 -17.25 -10.26 16.95
C ASP A 49 -17.66 -11.34 15.92
N ASN A 50 -17.73 -11.01 14.62
CA ASN A 50 -18.14 -11.96 13.56
C ASN A 50 -17.45 -11.78 12.19
N ASP A 51 -16.35 -11.02 12.08
CA ASP A 51 -15.65 -10.88 10.79
C ASP A 51 -14.18 -11.30 10.89
N PRO A 52 -13.88 -12.59 10.64
CA PRO A 52 -12.54 -13.13 10.80
C PRO A 52 -11.57 -12.66 9.71
N ALA A 53 -12.04 -11.91 8.70
CA ALA A 53 -11.17 -11.36 7.65
C ALA A 53 -10.93 -9.85 7.82
N ARG A 54 -11.63 -9.19 8.75
CA ARG A 54 -11.55 -7.74 8.92
C ARG A 54 -10.29 -7.34 9.67
N LEU A 55 -9.59 -6.35 9.10
CA LEU A 55 -8.36 -5.79 9.68
C LEU A 55 -8.62 -4.44 10.38
N PHE A 56 -9.58 -3.66 9.88
CA PHE A 56 -9.87 -2.31 10.37
C PHE A 56 -11.38 -2.05 10.45
N CYS A 57 -11.80 -1.27 11.45
CA CYS A 57 -13.20 -0.87 11.60
C CYS A 57 -13.62 0.16 10.54
N GLY A 58 -12.67 0.89 9.94
CA GLY A 58 -12.94 1.84 8.86
C GLY A 58 -11.67 2.40 8.22
N PRO A 59 -11.83 3.24 7.17
CA PRO A 59 -10.72 3.78 6.40
C PRO A 59 -9.78 4.66 7.25
N ALA A 60 -10.31 5.42 8.20
CA ALA A 60 -9.50 6.25 9.10
C ALA A 60 -8.51 5.42 9.94
N CYS A 61 -8.91 4.22 10.38
CA CYS A 61 -8.06 3.32 11.14
C CYS A 61 -7.00 2.64 10.27
N ALA A 62 -7.33 2.33 9.01
CA ALA A 62 -6.36 1.83 8.03
C ALA A 62 -5.29 2.88 7.71
N GLU A 63 -5.70 4.13 7.43
CA GLU A 63 -4.77 5.23 7.15
C GLU A 63 -3.84 5.52 8.33
N ARG A 64 -4.36 5.48 9.56
CA ARG A 64 -3.56 5.73 10.76
C ARG A 64 -2.57 4.61 11.03
N TYR A 65 -2.99 3.36 10.84
CA TYR A 65 -2.09 2.21 10.89
C TYR A 65 -0.98 2.33 9.84
N GLU A 66 -1.32 2.69 8.61
CA GLU A 66 -0.36 2.92 7.54
C GLU A 66 0.62 4.06 7.89
N ALA A 67 0.14 5.20 8.39
CA ALA A 67 1.00 6.31 8.79
C ALA A 67 2.05 5.88 9.82
N ILE A 68 1.65 5.11 10.84
CA ILE A 68 2.55 4.61 11.89
C ILE A 68 3.58 3.63 11.32
N HIS A 69 3.18 2.76 10.39
CA HIS A 69 4.04 1.70 9.85
C HIS A 69 4.89 2.15 8.65
N GLN A 70 4.48 3.18 7.91
CA GLN A 70 5.24 3.75 6.80
C GLN A 70 6.49 4.49 7.28
N HIS A 71 6.46 5.14 8.46
CA HIS A 71 7.64 5.79 9.05
C HIS A 71 8.72 4.82 9.54
N ARG A 72 8.44 3.51 9.60
CA ARG A 72 9.36 2.49 10.11
C ARG A 72 10.21 1.84 9.01
N ASN A 73 9.95 2.17 7.75
CA ASN A 73 10.63 1.65 6.55
C ASN A 73 11.32 2.76 5.71
N ALA A 74 11.50 3.95 6.26
CA ALA A 74 12.32 5.03 5.69
C ALA A 74 13.65 5.12 6.45
#